data_AF-A0A257MBS4-F1
#
_entry.id   AF-A0A257MBS4-F1
#
_cell.length_a   1.000
_cell.length_b   1.000
_cell.length_c   1.000
_cell.angle_alpha   90.00
_cell.angle_beta   90.00
_cell.angle_gamma   90.00
#
_symmetry.space_group_name_H-M   'P 1'
#
loop_
_entity.id
_entity.type
_entity.pdbx_description
1 polymer ?
#
loop_
_entity_poly.entity_id
_entity_poly.type
_entity_poly.pdbx_seq_one_letter_code
_entity_poly.pdbx_strand_id
1 'polypeptide(L)'
;MNADGMLSSLLWICLGLLLASALTRSSRAASLGWGLFSIFWLGKVDHYLEIQDYVNVALFFIASLLCLYMAWIVKERSLSSKPCYWASYAAAVCGLIYFPFALIPFLQTGLIAFTTSITASILQFLSVPVVLESWNTMSLNGRSVQIILACTAIESIALFAGLILSVQAPLRRKMTALAASTLSIY
;
A
#
# COMPACT_ATOMS: atom_id res chain seq x y z
N MET A 1 -15.38 -19.78 -7.31
CA MET A 1 -14.75 -18.51 -6.93
C MET A 1 -13.27 -18.67 -7.23
N ASN A 2 -12.68 -17.81 -8.07
CA ASN A 2 -11.24 -17.91 -8.41
C ASN A 2 -10.40 -17.57 -7.17
N ALA A 3 -9.22 -18.19 -7.04
CA ALA A 3 -8.31 -17.99 -5.90
C ALA A 3 -7.99 -16.50 -5.65
N ASP A 4 -7.86 -15.71 -6.71
CA ASP A 4 -7.60 -14.26 -6.65
C ASP A 4 -8.73 -13.47 -5.99
N GLY A 5 -9.98 -13.85 -6.25
CA GLY A 5 -11.15 -13.22 -5.66
C GLY A 5 -11.28 -13.51 -4.16
N MET A 6 -10.90 -14.73 -3.76
CA MET A 6 -10.85 -15.10 -2.34
C MET A 6 -9.74 -14.32 -1.61
N LEU A 7 -8.55 -14.21 -2.20
CA LEU A 7 -7.43 -13.48 -1.62
C LEU A 7 -7.74 -11.97 -1.48
N SER A 8 -8.40 -11.39 -2.48
CA SER A 8 -8.85 -9.99 -2.45
C SER A 8 -9.89 -9.76 -1.36
N SER A 9 -10.85 -10.69 -1.20
CA SER A 9 -11.86 -10.60 -0.14
C SER A 9 -11.22 -10.72 1.26
N LEU A 10 -10.27 -11.64 1.42
CA LEU A 10 -9.49 -11.83 2.66
C LEU A 10 -8.78 -10.54 3.06
N LEU A 11 -8.17 -9.84 2.11
CA LEU A 11 -7.49 -8.57 2.34
C LEU A 11 -8.43 -7.51 2.89
N TRP A 12 -9.58 -7.29 2.26
CA TRP A 12 -10.53 -6.28 2.74
C TRP A 12 -11.06 -6.61 4.13
N ILE A 13 -11.29 -7.90 4.42
CA ILE A 13 -11.69 -8.37 5.75
C ILE A 13 -10.58 -8.08 6.78
N CYS A 14 -9.31 -8.39 6.47
CA CYS A 14 -8.24 -8.17 7.43
C CYS A 14 -7.99 -6.67 7.69
N LEU A 15 -8.03 -5.83 6.65
CA LEU A 15 -7.92 -4.37 6.79
C LEU A 15 -9.09 -3.80 7.61
N GLY A 16 -10.31 -4.29 7.36
CA GLY A 16 -11.50 -3.92 8.12
C GLY A 16 -11.37 -4.31 9.60
N LEU A 17 -10.87 -5.51 9.91
CA LEU A 17 -10.62 -5.95 11.29
C LEU A 17 -9.53 -5.12 11.98
N LEU A 18 -8.43 -4.81 11.29
CA LEU A 18 -7.36 -3.96 11.82
C LEU A 18 -7.89 -2.54 12.10
N LEU A 19 -8.67 -1.95 11.20
CA LEU A 19 -9.29 -0.65 11.42
C LEU A 19 -10.29 -0.68 12.58
N ALA A 20 -11.19 -1.67 12.60
CA ALA A 20 -12.17 -1.84 13.66
C ALA A 20 -11.49 -2.03 15.02
N SER A 21 -10.37 -2.76 15.08
CA SER A 21 -9.58 -2.93 16.29
C SER A 21 -8.99 -1.62 16.81
N ALA A 22 -8.56 -0.73 15.90
CA ALA A 22 -8.06 0.58 16.26
C ALA A 22 -9.18 1.48 16.82
N LEU A 23 -10.37 1.44 16.24
CA LEU A 23 -11.51 2.26 16.67
C LEU A 23 -12.12 1.75 18.00
N THR A 24 -12.28 0.44 18.14
CA THR A 24 -12.94 -0.19 19.30
C THR A 24 -11.99 -0.61 20.41
N ARG A 25 -10.66 -0.49 20.21
CA ARG A 25 -9.61 -0.99 21.11
C ARG A 25 -9.69 -2.50 21.39
N SER A 26 -10.27 -3.27 20.49
CA SER A 26 -10.43 -4.72 20.63
C SER A 26 -9.16 -5.49 20.24
N SER A 27 -8.48 -6.06 21.24
CA SER A 27 -7.29 -6.92 21.03
C SER A 27 -7.60 -8.17 20.20
N ARG A 28 -8.81 -8.72 20.34
CA ARG A 28 -9.24 -9.90 19.56
C ARG A 28 -9.36 -9.57 18.07
N ALA A 29 -9.99 -8.44 17.73
CA ALA A 29 -10.13 -8.01 16.35
C ALA A 29 -8.77 -7.75 15.69
N ALA A 30 -7.83 -7.13 16.42
CA ALA A 30 -6.48 -6.91 15.92
C ALA A 30 -5.70 -8.21 15.72
N SER A 31 -5.73 -9.13 16.69
CA SER A 31 -5.03 -10.41 16.58
C SER A 31 -5.55 -11.23 15.39
N LEU A 32 -6.87 -11.28 15.19
CA LEU A 32 -7.47 -11.90 14.01
C LEU A 32 -7.09 -11.17 12.72
N GLY A 33 -7.14 -9.83 12.70
CA GLY A 33 -6.76 -9.02 11.55
C GLY A 33 -5.32 -9.30 11.11
N TRP A 34 -4.36 -9.28 12.04
CA TRP A 34 -2.96 -9.60 11.78
C TRP A 34 -2.75 -11.05 11.33
N GLY A 35 -3.46 -12.00 11.94
CA GLY A 35 -3.41 -13.41 11.54
C GLY A 35 -3.92 -13.65 10.12
N LEU A 36 -5.06 -13.03 9.74
CA LEU A 36 -5.56 -13.10 8.37
C LEU A 36 -4.63 -12.38 7.39
N PHE A 37 -4.03 -11.26 7.81
CA PHE A 37 -3.09 -10.53 6.96
C PHE A 37 -1.80 -11.33 6.69
N SER A 38 -1.36 -12.13 7.67
CA SER A 38 -0.30 -13.12 7.45
C SER A 38 -0.65 -14.13 6.37
N ILE A 39 -1.86 -14.69 6.41
CA ILE A 39 -2.33 -15.67 5.41
C ILE A 39 -2.40 -15.01 4.03
N PHE A 40 -2.87 -13.76 3.96
CA PHE A 40 -2.89 -12.99 2.73
C PHE A 40 -1.50 -12.87 2.09
N TRP A 41 -0.48 -12.45 2.85
CA TRP A 41 0.88 -12.31 2.32
C TRP A 41 1.49 -13.65 1.92
N LEU A 42 1.23 -14.70 2.69
CA LEU A 42 1.70 -16.05 2.34
C LEU A 42 1.09 -16.53 1.02
N GLY A 43 -0.17 -16.20 0.76
CA GLY A 43 -0.85 -16.52 -0.50
C GLY A 43 -0.26 -15.84 -1.75
N LYS A 44 0.65 -14.86 -1.59
CA LYS A 44 1.39 -14.27 -2.72
C LYS A 44 2.68 -15.01 -3.06
N VAL A 45 3.20 -15.84 -2.16
CA VAL A 45 4.51 -16.50 -2.35
C VAL A 45 4.52 -17.38 -3.60
N ASP A 46 3.47 -18.18 -3.82
CA ASP A 46 3.39 -19.09 -4.97
C ASP A 46 3.44 -18.33 -6.30
N HIS A 47 2.72 -17.20 -6.41
CA HIS A 47 2.75 -16.35 -7.60
C HIS A 47 4.17 -15.85 -7.91
N TYR A 48 4.91 -15.41 -6.90
CA TYR A 48 6.28 -14.90 -7.10
C TYR A 48 7.31 -16.02 -7.34
N LEU A 49 7.04 -17.23 -6.86
CA LEU A 49 7.84 -18.42 -7.21
C LEU A 49 7.65 -18.78 -8.70
N GLU A 50 6.43 -18.71 -9.21
CA GLU A 50 6.11 -19.01 -10.62
C GLU A 50 6.85 -18.08 -11.59
N ILE A 51 6.96 -16.79 -11.25
CA ILE A 51 7.70 -15.80 -12.07
C ILE A 51 9.19 -15.70 -11.72
N GLN A 52 9.73 -16.62 -10.91
CA GLN A 52 11.14 -16.69 -10.47
C GLN A 52 11.65 -15.41 -9.79
N ASP A 53 10.77 -14.69 -9.11
CA ASP A 53 11.12 -13.49 -8.36
C ASP A 53 11.35 -13.82 -6.88
N TYR A 54 12.54 -14.36 -6.62
CA TYR A 54 12.91 -14.86 -5.28
C TYR A 54 13.03 -13.75 -4.23
N VAL A 55 13.29 -12.51 -4.64
CA VAL A 55 13.34 -11.37 -3.71
C VAL A 55 11.95 -11.13 -3.13
N ASN A 56 10.94 -11.06 -4.00
CA ASN A 56 9.56 -10.88 -3.55
C ASN A 56 9.05 -12.09 -2.76
N VAL A 57 9.43 -13.32 -3.12
CA VAL A 57 9.14 -14.52 -2.31
C VAL A 57 9.63 -14.35 -0.86
N ALA A 58 10.91 -13.96 -0.69
CA ALA A 58 11.47 -13.76 0.63
C ALA A 58 10.75 -12.62 1.39
N LEU A 59 10.46 -11.51 0.73
CA LEU A 59 9.77 -10.36 1.33
C LEU A 59 8.36 -10.72 1.81
N PHE A 60 7.56 -11.41 1.00
CA PHE A 60 6.20 -11.79 1.38
C PHE A 60 6.19 -12.87 2.47
N PHE A 61 7.15 -13.79 2.45
CA PHE A 61 7.31 -14.76 3.53
C PHE A 61 7.70 -14.09 4.87
N ILE A 62 8.67 -13.17 4.85
CA ILE A 62 9.06 -12.39 6.03
C ILE A 62 7.88 -11.53 6.52
N ALA A 63 7.17 -10.85 5.62
CA ALA A 63 5.99 -10.06 5.98
C ALA A 63 4.90 -10.91 6.64
N SER A 64 4.68 -12.14 6.15
CA SER A 64 3.78 -13.11 6.74
C SER A 64 4.18 -13.45 8.19
N LEU A 65 5.46 -13.80 8.42
CA LEU A 65 5.98 -14.07 9.76
C LEU A 65 5.86 -12.87 10.71
N LEU A 66 6.15 -11.66 10.23
CA LEU A 66 6.00 -10.44 11.02
C LEU A 66 4.53 -10.19 11.39
N CYS A 67 3.59 -10.46 10.48
CA CYS A 67 2.16 -10.36 10.76
C CYS A 67 1.72 -11.38 11.82
N LEU A 68 2.20 -12.63 11.77
CA LEU A 68 1.94 -13.62 12.84
C LEU A 68 2.52 -13.19 14.18
N TYR A 69 3.74 -12.67 14.16
CA TYR A 69 4.39 -12.16 15.36
C TYR A 69 3.58 -11.01 15.98
N MET A 70 3.06 -10.09 15.16
CA MET A 70 2.15 -9.03 15.61
C MET A 70 0.83 -9.59 16.16
N ALA A 71 0.24 -10.61 15.51
CA ALA A 71 -0.96 -11.28 16.01
C ALA A 71 -0.75 -11.89 17.40
N TRP A 72 0.42 -12.49 17.63
CA TRP A 72 0.82 -13.08 18.91
C TRP A 72 1.09 -12.01 19.98
N ILE A 73 1.90 -10.99 19.69
CA ILE A 73 2.17 -9.88 20.63
C ILE A 73 0.87 -9.22 21.07
N VAL A 74 -0.03 -8.92 20.13
CA VAL A 74 -1.30 -8.25 20.45
C VAL A 74 -2.18 -9.13 21.34
N LYS A 75 -2.15 -10.45 21.12
CA LYS A 75 -2.87 -11.40 21.97
C LYS A 75 -2.30 -11.45 23.38
N GLU A 76 -0.99 -11.44 23.53
CA GLU A 76 -0.30 -11.61 24.82
C GLU A 76 -0.24 -10.30 25.63
N ARG A 77 0.04 -9.17 24.98
CA ARG A 77 0.21 -7.86 25.64
C ARG A 77 -1.03 -6.97 25.60
N SER A 78 -2.08 -7.39 24.87
CA SER A 78 -3.29 -6.61 24.62
C SER A 78 -3.04 -5.29 23.88
N LEU A 79 -4.06 -4.72 23.23
CA LEU A 79 -4.00 -3.41 22.55
C LEU A 79 -3.80 -2.22 23.50
N SER A 80 -3.59 -2.47 24.79
CA SER A 80 -3.35 -1.44 25.81
C SER A 80 -2.00 -0.74 25.60
N SER A 81 -1.04 -1.42 24.97
CA SER A 81 0.22 -0.79 24.59
C SER A 81 0.04 0.15 23.38
N LYS A 82 0.39 1.43 23.54
CA LYS A 82 0.34 2.46 22.48
C LYS A 82 0.98 2.00 21.15
N PRO A 83 2.11 1.26 21.13
CA PRO A 83 2.75 0.81 19.89
C PRO A 83 1.90 -0.19 19.10
N CYS A 84 1.29 -1.19 19.75
CA CYS A 84 0.45 -2.18 19.06
C CYS A 84 -0.78 -1.54 18.43
N TYR A 85 -1.35 -0.56 19.11
CA TYR A 85 -2.45 0.24 18.57
C TYR A 85 -2.01 1.03 17.33
N TRP A 86 -0.90 1.78 17.41
CA TRP A 86 -0.40 2.56 16.26
C TRP A 86 -0.03 1.67 15.08
N ALA A 87 0.62 0.53 15.32
CA ALA A 87 0.97 -0.42 14.27
C ALA A 87 -0.28 -0.95 13.55
N SER A 88 -1.30 -1.39 14.30
CA SER A 88 -2.55 -1.92 13.72
C SER A 88 -3.32 -0.85 12.94
N TYR A 89 -3.36 0.38 13.47
CA TYR A 89 -4.04 1.48 12.81
C TYR A 89 -3.29 1.96 11.57
N ALA A 90 -1.97 2.10 11.64
CA ALA A 90 -1.13 2.46 10.50
C ALA A 90 -1.24 1.41 9.39
N ALA A 91 -1.11 0.12 9.70
CA ALA A 91 -1.24 -0.95 8.72
C ALA A 91 -2.59 -0.93 8.01
N ALA A 92 -3.69 -0.72 8.76
CA ALA A 92 -5.01 -0.59 8.19
C ALA A 92 -5.11 0.61 7.23
N VAL A 93 -4.67 1.79 7.66
CA VAL A 93 -4.78 3.01 6.85
C VAL A 93 -3.88 2.95 5.61
N CYS A 94 -2.62 2.48 5.74
CA CYS A 94 -1.73 2.26 4.60
C CYS A 94 -2.39 1.36 3.56
N GLY A 95 -2.92 0.21 3.99
CA GLY A 95 -3.58 -0.73 3.10
C GLY A 95 -4.83 -0.14 2.44
N LEU A 96 -5.67 0.56 3.21
CA LEU A 96 -6.89 1.18 2.69
C LEU A 96 -6.62 2.30 1.68
N ILE A 97 -5.46 2.96 1.74
CA ILE A 97 -5.04 3.96 0.75
C ILE A 97 -4.45 3.29 -0.49
N TYR A 98 -3.58 2.29 -0.32
CA TYR A 98 -2.86 1.67 -1.43
C TYR A 98 -3.72 0.69 -2.25
N PHE A 99 -4.40 -0.25 -1.60
CA PHE A 99 -5.03 -1.37 -2.29
C PHE A 99 -6.19 -1.04 -3.24
N PRO A 100 -6.95 0.07 -3.08
CA PRO A 100 -7.86 0.52 -4.14
C PRO A 100 -7.15 0.69 -5.48
N PHE A 101 -5.96 1.29 -5.49
CA PHE A 101 -5.18 1.49 -6.72
C PHE A 101 -4.48 0.21 -7.20
N ALA A 102 -4.23 -0.76 -6.32
CA ALA A 102 -3.63 -2.04 -6.72
C ALA A 102 -4.66 -3.05 -7.25
N LEU A 103 -5.91 -3.00 -6.77
CA LEU A 103 -6.93 -4.02 -7.05
C LEU A 103 -8.06 -3.56 -7.96
N ILE A 104 -8.31 -2.25 -8.11
CA ILE A 104 -9.38 -1.73 -8.96
C ILE A 104 -8.74 -1.23 -10.27
N PRO A 105 -8.93 -1.94 -11.41
CA PRO A 105 -8.24 -1.62 -12.66
C PRO A 105 -8.45 -0.18 -13.12
N PHE A 106 -9.66 0.36 -12.92
CA PHE A 106 -9.99 1.74 -13.27
C PHE A 106 -9.14 2.78 -12.50
N LEU A 107 -8.95 2.58 -11.20
CA LEU A 107 -8.11 3.48 -10.39
C LEU A 107 -6.64 3.30 -10.73
N GLN A 108 -6.21 2.05 -10.96
CA GLN A 108 -4.84 1.71 -11.32
C GLN A 108 -4.43 2.38 -12.63
N THR A 109 -5.19 2.14 -13.71
CA THR A 109 -4.87 2.69 -15.04
C THR A 109 -5.03 4.19 -15.08
N GLY A 110 -6.04 4.74 -14.37
CA GLY A 110 -6.24 6.17 -14.24
C GLY A 110 -5.04 6.87 -13.60
N LEU A 111 -4.50 6.32 -12.50
CA LEU A 111 -3.34 6.89 -11.82
C LEU A 111 -2.08 6.79 -12.69
N ILE A 112 -1.84 5.64 -13.32
CA ILE A 112 -0.71 5.45 -14.25
C ILE A 112 -0.78 6.44 -15.41
N ALA A 113 -1.95 6.58 -16.04
CA ALA A 113 -2.14 7.50 -17.17
C ALA A 113 -1.92 8.96 -16.75
N PHE A 114 -2.40 9.34 -15.55
CA PHE A 114 -2.22 10.66 -14.99
C PHE A 114 -0.74 10.99 -14.75
N THR A 115 -0.01 10.10 -14.07
CA THR A 115 1.44 10.25 -13.86
C THR A 115 2.17 10.35 -15.20
N THR A 116 1.87 9.46 -16.14
CA THR A 116 2.49 9.47 -17.48
C THR A 116 2.29 10.82 -18.19
N SER A 117 1.07 11.34 -18.16
CA SER A 117 0.71 12.61 -18.82
C SER A 117 1.38 13.82 -18.17
N ILE A 118 1.44 13.86 -16.83
CA ILE A 118 2.13 14.94 -16.10
C ILE A 118 3.63 14.88 -16.34
N THR A 119 4.24 13.69 -16.25
CA THR A 119 5.68 13.52 -16.51
C THR A 119 6.03 13.96 -17.93
N ALA A 120 5.27 13.54 -18.94
CA ALA A 120 5.46 13.97 -20.31
C ALA A 120 5.34 15.50 -20.47
N SER A 121 4.30 16.08 -19.86
CA SER A 121 4.03 17.53 -19.94
C SER A 121 5.14 18.36 -19.30
N ILE A 122 5.66 17.94 -18.14
CA ILE A 122 6.78 18.62 -17.46
C ILE A 122 8.05 18.52 -18.32
N LEU A 123 8.34 17.35 -18.89
CA LEU A 123 9.51 17.16 -19.76
C LEU A 123 9.43 18.04 -21.02
N GLN A 124 8.27 18.08 -21.67
CA GLN A 124 8.03 18.94 -22.83
C GLN A 124 8.13 20.42 -22.48
N PHE A 125 7.62 20.82 -21.31
CA PHE A 125 7.77 22.18 -20.79
C PHE A 125 9.26 22.55 -20.60
N LEU A 126 10.09 21.60 -20.18
CA LEU A 126 11.54 21.74 -20.09
C LEU A 126 12.27 21.54 -21.43
N SER A 127 11.55 21.55 -22.57
CA SER A 127 12.09 21.37 -23.93
C SER A 127 12.80 20.02 -24.16
N VAL A 128 12.44 18.99 -23.38
CA VAL A 128 12.88 17.61 -23.64
C VAL A 128 11.93 16.98 -24.67
N PRO A 129 12.44 16.47 -25.81
CA PRO A 129 11.61 15.98 -26.92
C PRO A 129 11.05 14.57 -26.64
N VAL A 130 10.27 14.43 -25.55
CA VAL A 130 9.62 13.18 -25.20
C VAL A 130 8.33 13.01 -26.00
N VAL A 131 8.11 11.80 -26.50
CA VAL A 131 6.91 11.43 -27.26
C VAL A 131 6.09 10.44 -26.45
N LEU A 132 4.78 10.68 -26.34
CA LEU A 132 3.84 9.71 -25.78
C LEU A 132 3.52 8.67 -26.86
N GLU A 133 4.01 7.45 -26.69
CA GLU A 133 3.71 6.34 -27.60
C GLU A 133 2.39 5.66 -27.25
N SER A 134 2.05 5.62 -25.96
CA SER A 134 0.83 5.03 -25.44
C SER A 134 0.35 5.77 -24.20
N TRP A 135 -0.77 5.33 -23.62
CA TRP A 135 -1.33 5.86 -22.38
C TRP A 135 -0.41 5.67 -21.15
N ASN A 136 0.55 4.75 -21.20
CA ASN A 136 1.51 4.48 -20.13
C ASN A 136 2.97 4.38 -20.59
N THR A 137 3.29 4.73 -21.83
CA THR A 137 4.64 4.61 -22.39
C THR A 137 5.07 5.92 -23.03
N MET A 138 6.28 6.36 -22.67
CA MET A 138 6.94 7.53 -23.24
C MET A 138 8.25 7.12 -23.89
N SER A 139 8.64 7.77 -24.98
CA SER A 139 9.94 7.53 -25.61
C SER A 139 10.76 8.80 -25.81
N LEU A 140 12.08 8.60 -25.74
CA LEU A 140 13.10 9.63 -25.95
C LEU A 140 14.26 8.99 -26.71
N ASN A 141 14.65 9.57 -27.85
CA ASN A 141 15.75 9.07 -28.69
C ASN A 141 15.62 7.59 -29.07
N GLY A 142 14.41 7.14 -29.39
CA GLY A 142 14.12 5.75 -29.78
C GLY A 142 14.17 4.74 -28.64
N ARG A 143 14.24 5.18 -27.36
CA ARG A 143 14.12 4.32 -26.18
C ARG A 143 12.80 4.62 -25.47
N SER A 144 12.03 3.58 -25.19
CA SER A 144 10.74 3.69 -24.50
C SER A 144 10.84 3.28 -23.03
N VAL A 145 10.08 3.97 -22.19
CA VAL A 145 9.92 3.69 -20.76
C VAL A 145 8.43 3.56 -20.46
N GLN A 146 8.05 2.43 -19.86
CA GLN A 146 6.68 2.19 -19.43
C GLN A 146 6.51 2.60 -17.96
N ILE A 147 5.52 3.44 -17.70
CA ILE A 147 5.08 3.80 -16.36
C ILE A 147 4.18 2.69 -15.83
N ILE A 148 4.54 2.17 -14.67
CA ILE A 148 3.78 1.17 -13.90
C ILE A 148 3.29 1.77 -12.59
N LEU A 149 2.44 1.06 -11.85
CA LEU A 149 1.88 1.57 -10.59
C LEU A 149 2.97 2.01 -9.59
N ALA A 150 4.08 1.28 -9.52
CA ALA A 150 5.22 1.64 -8.65
C ALA A 150 5.84 3.02 -8.98
N CYS A 151 5.69 3.51 -10.22
CA CYS A 151 6.18 4.81 -10.65
C CYS A 151 5.27 5.98 -10.27
N THR A 152 4.08 5.72 -9.72
CA THR A 152 3.07 6.75 -9.40
C THR A 152 3.21 7.36 -8.01
N ALA A 153 4.23 6.92 -7.25
CA ALA A 153 4.51 7.31 -5.87
C ALA A 153 3.42 6.97 -4.83
N ILE A 154 2.36 6.25 -5.23
CA ILE A 154 1.23 5.89 -4.36
C ILE A 154 1.63 5.10 -3.11
N GLU A 155 2.65 4.23 -3.22
CA GLU A 155 3.14 3.44 -2.09
C GLU A 155 3.74 4.32 -1.00
N SER A 156 4.60 5.28 -1.37
CA SER A 156 5.18 6.26 -0.46
C SER A 156 4.10 7.13 0.18
N ILE A 157 3.14 7.63 -0.62
CA ILE A 157 2.02 8.43 -0.12
C ILE A 157 1.20 7.61 0.90
N ALA A 158 0.87 6.36 0.58
CA ALA A 158 0.11 5.48 1.47
C ALA A 158 0.85 5.24 2.79
N LEU A 159 2.16 5.01 2.74
CA LEU A 159 3.01 4.81 3.92
C LEU A 159 3.03 6.05 4.83
N PHE A 160 3.39 7.21 4.28
CA PHE A 160 3.47 8.45 5.06
C PHE A 160 2.09 8.86 5.58
N ALA A 161 1.06 8.77 4.74
CA ALA A 161 -0.29 9.10 5.16
C ALA A 161 -0.79 8.19 6.27
N GLY A 162 -0.56 6.87 6.16
CA GLY A 162 -0.94 5.91 7.20
C GLY A 162 -0.22 6.18 8.53
N LEU A 163 1.08 6.44 8.50
CA LEU A 163 1.85 6.80 9.69
C LEU A 163 1.34 8.10 10.33
N ILE A 164 1.17 9.18 9.56
CA ILE A 164 0.72 10.48 10.06
C ILE A 164 -0.70 10.39 10.65
N LEU A 165 -1.61 9.70 9.96
CA LEU A 165 -2.99 9.53 10.41
C LEU A 165 -3.07 8.67 11.67
N SER A 166 -2.16 7.72 11.85
CA SER A 166 -2.16 6.80 12.98
C SER A 166 -1.81 7.42 14.34
N VAL A 167 -1.06 8.53 14.33
CA VAL A 167 -0.58 9.19 15.55
C VAL A 167 -1.69 9.99 16.23
N GLN A 168 -1.62 10.12 17.55
CA GLN A 168 -2.50 11.01 18.32
C GLN A 168 -1.99 12.46 18.24
N ALA A 169 -2.55 13.22 17.30
CA ALA A 169 -2.23 14.63 17.09
C ALA A 169 -3.49 15.41 16.65
N PRO A 170 -3.60 16.71 16.95
CA PRO A 170 -4.72 17.53 16.49
C PRO A 170 -4.75 17.59 14.96
N LEU A 171 -5.97 17.63 14.40
CA LEU A 171 -6.21 17.48 12.95
C LEU A 171 -5.42 18.49 12.11
N ARG A 172 -5.29 19.75 12.57
CA ARG A 172 -4.50 20.78 11.87
C ARG A 172 -3.05 20.33 11.61
N ARG A 173 -2.38 19.76 12.62
CA ARG A 173 -1.00 19.29 12.49
C ARG A 173 -0.89 18.09 11.54
N LYS A 174 -1.87 17.18 11.57
CA LYS A 174 -1.94 16.05 10.63
C LYS A 174 -2.08 16.52 9.19
N MET A 175 -2.99 17.47 8.93
CA MET A 175 -3.22 18.01 7.59
C MET A 175 -2.00 18.75 7.06
N THR A 176 -1.31 19.55 7.88
CA THR A 176 -0.06 20.21 7.48
C THR A 176 1.03 19.19 7.17
N ALA A 177 1.20 18.15 8.00
CA ALA A 177 2.19 17.10 7.77
C ALA A 177 1.86 16.28 6.51
N LEU A 178 0.58 15.93 6.30
CA LEU A 178 0.11 15.24 5.10
C LEU A 178 0.43 16.06 3.87
N ALA A 179 0.00 17.32 3.81
CA ALA A 179 0.25 18.20 2.67
C ALA A 179 1.75 18.32 2.37
N ALA A 180 2.57 18.60 3.39
CA ALA A 180 4.01 18.72 3.23
C ALA A 180 4.64 17.42 2.69
N SER A 181 4.24 16.26 3.22
CA SER A 181 4.76 14.97 2.76
C SER A 181 4.31 14.63 1.34
N THR A 182 3.02 14.74 1.03
CA THR A 182 2.49 14.37 -0.29
C THR A 182 3.02 15.29 -1.39
N LEU A 183 3.17 16.59 -1.12
CA LEU A 183 3.76 17.54 -2.06
C LEU A 183 5.25 17.29 -2.32
N SER A 184 5.98 16.76 -1.34
CA SER A 184 7.40 16.45 -1.51
C SER A 184 7.64 15.16 -2.30
N ILE A 185 6.65 14.26 -2.31
CA ILE A 185 6.73 12.95 -2.97
C ILE A 185 6.34 13.04 -4.45
N TYR A 186 5.43 13.95 -4.79
CA TYR A 186 4.84 14.08 -6.13
C TYR A 186 5.40 15.30 -6.87
#